data_AF-A0A672UJW7-F1
#
_entry.id   AF-A0A672UJW7-F1
#
_cell.length_a   1.000
_cell.length_b   1.000
_cell.length_c   1.000
_cell.angle_alpha   90.00
_cell.angle_beta   90.00
_cell.angle_gamma   90.00
#
_symmetry.space_group_name_H-M   'P 1'
#
loop_
_entity.id
_entity.type
_entity.pdbx_description
1 polymer ?
#
loop_
_entity_poly.entity_id
_entity_poly.type
_entity_poly.pdbx_seq_one_letter_code
_entity_poly.pdbx_strand_id
1 'polypeptide(L)'
;MAAARLWVKTEPFVVGVLPAPPPARLGPHYLRKMSAYCRARAGEGCFPRLSWPRWRHIACGKLQLDRGLAWLYFELFHSVLRPDPPRRLEWAEAEAACGSAEELERERSKLSVDTLQFLLFLYIQQVSKVSLRRSLIGEEWPSPRTKSPSLSGKSASENKIWNDQDHRAFVQSHLLEMLELLLEPEQLSASSHSTHTSLVSYEAVCALSFLIEGTVNKSRAVHPLHELALWQSCPGQNGYSKVSRAFPFPKLESWLRSCLMTNPFGMTACLKSGKKLAWAQQVEGTTRRAKIACNTRVVPEVFPMVIMSQVYKQTLAKSSDTLVGAHVRIHRCNESFIYLLSPLRSVTIEKCRNSTFVLGPVQASVHVHSCDNIKVIVVCHRLSLSSTAGCTFYTLTPTQPLILSGNQAVSFAPFHTHYPMLEDHMAQVGLATLPNYWDSPMLVCKESSDMSVFRLLPPSDFYTFVIPFEMEGDTMETPGGLPHAYQKALSQREQNVQIWQKTVKEAGLTKDQRKQFQILVETKFYEWLVQTGNRQQLDSLVPPAVGSKQAAG
;
A
#
# COMPACT_ATOMS: atom_id res chain seq x y z
N MET A 1 32.51 -17.46 16.16
CA MET A 1 31.10 -17.54 16.58
C MET A 1 30.26 -16.70 15.63
N ALA A 2 29.18 -17.24 15.07
CA ALA A 2 28.31 -16.46 14.19
C ALA A 2 27.41 -15.54 15.02
N ALA A 3 27.57 -14.23 14.84
CA ALA A 3 26.71 -13.22 15.44
C ALA A 3 25.36 -13.17 14.71
N ALA A 4 24.27 -13.09 15.48
CA ALA A 4 22.95 -12.83 14.93
C ALA A 4 22.93 -11.49 14.21
N ARG A 5 22.24 -11.44 13.08
CA ARG A 5 22.01 -10.21 12.29
C ARG A 5 20.52 -9.94 12.27
N LEU A 6 20.10 -8.83 12.87
CA LEU A 6 18.70 -8.46 13.02
C LEU A 6 18.39 -7.24 12.15
N TRP A 7 17.17 -7.14 11.64
CA TRP A 7 16.69 -5.95 10.94
C TRP A 7 15.20 -5.72 11.21
N VAL A 8 14.77 -4.48 10.96
CA VAL A 8 13.36 -4.10 11.07
C VAL A 8 12.58 -4.57 9.84
N LYS A 9 11.45 -5.23 10.08
CA LYS A 9 10.50 -5.66 9.05
C LYS A 9 9.89 -4.44 8.36
N THR A 10 9.87 -4.47 7.03
CA THR A 10 9.30 -3.37 6.23
C THR A 10 7.77 -3.35 6.27
N GLU A 11 7.15 -4.52 6.33
CA GLU A 11 5.70 -4.69 6.18
C GLU A 11 4.83 -3.94 7.22
N PRO A 12 5.12 -3.99 8.55
CA PRO A 12 4.36 -3.22 9.53
C PRO A 12 4.35 -1.71 9.26
N PHE A 13 5.42 -1.17 8.67
CA PHE A 13 5.54 0.25 8.39
C PHE A 13 4.91 0.63 7.04
N VAL A 14 5.15 -0.16 5.99
CA VAL A 14 4.65 0.12 4.63
C VAL A 14 3.14 -0.09 4.55
N VAL A 15 2.61 -1.15 5.16
CA VAL A 15 1.18 -1.46 5.08
C VAL A 15 0.42 -0.96 6.31
N GLY A 16 1.03 -1.03 7.49
CA GLY A 16 0.33 -0.79 8.76
C GLY A 16 0.28 0.65 9.25
N VAL A 17 1.28 1.48 8.91
CA VAL A 17 1.34 2.85 9.40
C VAL A 17 0.47 3.77 8.55
N LEU A 18 -0.38 4.57 9.19
CA LEU A 18 -1.08 5.65 8.54
C LEU A 18 -0.12 6.83 8.28
N PRO A 19 -0.03 7.36 7.06
CA PRO A 19 0.76 8.55 6.75
C PRO A 19 0.05 9.84 7.18
N ALA A 20 -0.42 9.84 8.41
CA ALA A 20 -1.04 10.95 9.12
C ALA A 20 -0.53 10.97 10.58
N PRO A 21 -0.47 12.13 11.22
CA PRO A 21 -0.14 12.19 12.64
C PRO A 21 -1.15 11.38 13.45
N PRO A 22 -0.70 10.47 14.35
CA PRO A 22 -1.63 9.72 15.16
C PRO A 22 -2.33 10.65 16.16
N PRO A 23 -3.58 10.34 16.55
CA PRO A 23 -4.28 11.02 17.62
C PRO A 23 -3.40 11.26 18.86
N ALA A 24 -3.55 12.43 19.48
CA ALA A 24 -2.74 12.81 20.65
C ALA A 24 -2.81 11.76 21.78
N ARG A 25 -3.97 11.13 21.95
CA ARG A 25 -4.25 10.08 22.94
C ARG A 25 -3.75 8.68 22.56
N LEU A 26 -3.02 8.54 21.45
CA LEU A 26 -2.24 7.33 21.13
C LEU A 26 -0.75 7.46 21.48
N GLY A 27 -0.35 8.51 22.22
CA GLY A 27 1.03 8.69 22.68
C GLY A 27 1.52 7.61 23.67
N PRO A 28 2.84 7.48 23.88
CA PRO A 28 3.45 6.44 24.71
C PRO A 28 2.82 6.30 26.10
N HIS A 29 2.53 7.42 26.76
CA HIS A 29 1.88 7.44 28.07
C HIS A 29 0.50 6.75 28.08
N TYR A 30 -0.33 6.97 27.05
CA TYR A 30 -1.64 6.34 26.97
C TYR A 30 -1.55 4.85 26.59
N LEU A 31 -0.57 4.48 25.77
CA LEU A 31 -0.30 3.09 25.44
C LEU A 31 0.17 2.29 26.67
N ARG A 32 0.99 2.88 27.54
CA ARG A 32 1.34 2.27 28.84
C ARG A 32 0.11 2.07 29.73
N LYS A 33 -0.77 3.07 29.82
CA LYS A 33 -2.05 2.95 30.55
C LYS A 33 -2.95 1.86 29.96
N MET A 34 -3.01 1.73 28.64
CA MET A 34 -3.74 0.67 27.96
C MET A 34 -3.14 -0.70 28.26
N SER A 35 -1.81 -0.85 28.22
CA SER A 35 -1.11 -2.09 28.57
C SER A 35 -1.47 -2.55 29.99
N ALA A 36 -1.34 -1.67 30.98
CA ALA A 36 -1.74 -1.95 32.36
C ALA A 36 -3.23 -2.29 32.50
N TYR A 37 -4.10 -1.55 31.81
CA TYR A 37 -5.55 -1.81 31.81
C TYR A 37 -5.90 -3.20 31.28
N CYS A 38 -5.31 -3.60 30.15
CA CYS A 38 -5.59 -4.90 29.54
C CYS A 38 -5.09 -6.05 30.42
N ARG A 39 -3.89 -5.92 31.01
CA ARG A 39 -3.30 -6.93 31.90
C ARG A 39 -4.08 -7.09 33.21
N ALA A 40 -4.48 -5.99 33.84
CA ALA A 40 -5.32 -6.01 35.05
C ALA A 40 -6.69 -6.67 34.82
N ARG A 41 -7.16 -6.72 33.57
CA ARG A 41 -8.42 -7.35 33.15
C ARG A 41 -8.21 -8.61 32.31
N ALA A 42 -7.11 -9.34 32.54
CA ALA A 42 -6.86 -10.62 31.88
C ALA A 42 -8.04 -11.60 32.07
N GLY A 43 -8.61 -11.67 33.29
CA GLY A 43 -9.78 -12.51 33.60
C GLY A 43 -11.07 -12.12 32.86
N GLU A 44 -11.17 -10.90 32.33
CA GLU A 44 -12.29 -10.44 31.50
C GLU A 44 -12.05 -10.68 29.99
N GLY A 45 -10.95 -11.34 29.62
CA GLY A 45 -10.55 -11.58 28.24
C GLY A 45 -9.94 -10.36 27.54
N CYS A 46 -9.33 -9.43 28.28
CA CYS A 46 -8.60 -8.29 27.69
C CYS A 46 -7.13 -8.61 27.36
N PHE A 47 -6.62 -9.75 27.84
CA PHE A 47 -5.24 -10.20 27.65
C PHE A 47 -5.21 -11.75 27.72
N PRO A 48 -4.40 -12.46 26.91
CA PRO A 48 -3.42 -11.95 25.94
C PRO A 48 -4.02 -11.54 24.59
N ARG A 49 -5.29 -11.87 24.33
CA ARG A 49 -5.99 -11.55 23.08
C ARG A 49 -7.03 -10.45 23.33
N LEU A 50 -6.95 -9.34 22.62
CA LEU A 50 -7.87 -8.22 22.72
C LEU A 50 -8.96 -8.35 21.64
N SER A 51 -10.23 -8.48 22.03
CA SER A 51 -11.35 -8.54 21.09
C SER A 51 -11.78 -7.14 20.60
N TRP A 52 -12.44 -7.08 19.44
CA TRP A 52 -12.98 -5.82 18.91
C TRP A 52 -13.86 -5.05 19.93
N PRO A 53 -14.84 -5.67 20.63
CA PRO A 53 -15.67 -4.95 21.59
C PRO A 53 -14.87 -4.32 22.74
N ARG A 54 -13.82 -5.02 23.21
CA ARG A 54 -12.93 -4.52 24.26
C ARG A 54 -12.05 -3.38 23.75
N TRP A 55 -11.49 -3.51 22.55
CA TRP A 55 -10.75 -2.42 21.90
C TRP A 55 -11.65 -1.20 21.68
N ARG A 56 -12.85 -1.38 21.13
CA ARG A 56 -13.83 -0.31 20.93
C ARG A 56 -14.13 0.43 22.23
N HIS A 57 -14.33 -0.30 23.34
CA HIS A 57 -14.54 0.31 24.66
C HIS A 57 -13.34 1.18 25.09
N ILE A 58 -12.12 0.67 24.94
CA ILE A 58 -10.89 1.42 25.30
C ILE A 58 -10.72 2.63 24.37
N ALA A 59 -10.77 2.42 23.06
CA ALA A 59 -10.54 3.41 22.03
C ALA A 59 -11.56 4.56 22.12
N CYS A 60 -12.86 4.25 22.14
CA CYS A 60 -13.91 5.26 22.15
C CYS A 60 -14.10 5.86 23.55
N GLY A 61 -14.09 5.03 24.59
CA GLY A 61 -14.39 5.47 25.96
C GLY A 61 -13.21 6.15 26.66
N LYS A 62 -12.01 5.56 26.59
CA LYS A 62 -10.83 6.05 27.32
C LYS A 62 -9.95 6.94 26.45
N LEU A 63 -9.71 6.53 25.21
CA LEU A 63 -8.86 7.27 24.27
C LEU A 63 -9.62 8.32 23.46
N GLN A 64 -10.96 8.36 23.55
CA GLN A 64 -11.84 9.29 22.84
C GLN A 64 -11.58 9.33 21.32
N LEU A 65 -11.28 8.17 20.74
CA LEU A 65 -11.22 8.01 19.29
C LEU A 65 -12.63 7.89 18.74
N ASP A 66 -12.83 8.43 17.53
CA ASP A 66 -14.03 8.14 16.75
C ASP A 66 -14.14 6.63 16.47
N ARG A 67 -15.36 6.10 16.41
CA ARG A 67 -15.61 4.66 16.20
C ARG A 67 -15.02 4.17 14.88
N GLY A 68 -15.13 4.95 13.81
CA GLY A 68 -14.55 4.62 12.49
C GLY A 68 -13.03 4.57 12.55
N LEU A 69 -12.40 5.54 13.22
CA LEU A 69 -10.94 5.55 13.41
C LEU A 69 -10.45 4.40 14.30
N ALA A 70 -11.20 4.05 15.34
CA ALA A 70 -10.91 2.90 16.18
C ALA A 70 -10.97 1.59 15.38
N TRP A 71 -11.99 1.43 14.54
CA TRP A 71 -12.11 0.29 13.62
C TRP A 71 -10.95 0.26 12.63
N LEU A 72 -10.62 1.40 12.02
CA LEU A 72 -9.52 1.51 11.07
C LEU A 72 -8.20 1.00 11.67
N TYR A 73 -7.82 1.39 12.88
CA TYR A 73 -6.59 0.85 13.49
C TYR A 73 -6.65 -0.67 13.72
N PHE A 74 -7.80 -1.19 14.11
CA PHE A 74 -7.99 -2.62 14.35
C PHE A 74 -7.90 -3.43 13.04
N GLU A 75 -8.58 -2.95 11.99
CA GLU A 75 -8.58 -3.52 10.63
C GLU A 75 -7.18 -3.45 9.99
N LEU A 76 -6.48 -2.32 10.13
CA LEU A 76 -5.10 -2.18 9.62
C LEU A 76 -4.16 -3.20 10.23
N PHE A 77 -4.22 -3.39 11.55
CA PHE A 77 -3.40 -4.40 12.20
C PHE A 77 -3.74 -5.79 11.67
N HIS A 78 -5.03 -6.09 11.51
CA HIS A 78 -5.48 -7.36 10.97
C HIS A 78 -4.96 -7.61 9.54
N SER A 79 -4.93 -6.59 8.69
CA SER A 79 -4.40 -6.69 7.32
C SER A 79 -2.88 -6.94 7.27
N VAL A 80 -2.14 -6.33 8.20
CA VAL A 80 -0.68 -6.54 8.34
C VAL A 80 -0.36 -7.98 8.73
N LEU A 81 -1.22 -8.65 9.50
CA LEU A 81 -1.02 -10.05 9.93
C LEU A 81 -1.18 -11.09 8.81
N ARG A 82 -1.58 -10.68 7.59
CA ARG A 82 -1.71 -11.56 6.41
C ARG A 82 -2.69 -12.73 6.63
N PRO A 83 -4.00 -12.46 6.73
CA PRO A 83 -4.96 -13.55 6.68
C PRO A 83 -4.84 -14.26 5.33
N ASP A 84 -4.99 -15.58 5.36
CA ASP A 84 -4.99 -16.41 4.17
C ASP A 84 -6.11 -15.98 3.20
N PRO A 85 -5.88 -16.01 1.87
CA PRO A 85 -6.88 -15.57 0.90
C PRO A 85 -8.28 -16.17 1.08
N PRO A 86 -8.45 -17.50 1.33
CA PRO A 86 -9.77 -18.10 1.54
C PRO A 86 -10.51 -17.48 2.71
N ARG A 87 -9.86 -17.35 3.88
CA ARG A 87 -10.46 -16.71 5.05
C ARG A 87 -10.84 -15.25 4.83
N ARG A 88 -10.10 -14.52 3.99
CA ARG A 88 -10.49 -13.14 3.62
C ARG A 88 -11.75 -13.12 2.77
N LEU A 89 -11.90 -14.07 1.85
CA LEU A 89 -13.11 -14.21 1.03
C LEU A 89 -14.31 -14.58 1.91
N GLU A 90 -14.16 -15.55 2.83
CA GLU A 90 -15.21 -15.90 3.80
C GLU A 90 -15.69 -14.68 4.61
N TRP A 91 -14.76 -13.80 5.01
CA TRP A 91 -15.13 -12.57 5.71
C TRP A 91 -15.81 -11.54 4.83
N ALA A 92 -15.36 -11.40 3.59
CA ALA A 92 -15.99 -10.52 2.63
C ALA A 92 -17.43 -10.98 2.33
N GLU A 93 -17.65 -12.28 2.20
CA GLU A 93 -18.98 -12.89 2.05
C GLU A 93 -19.86 -12.65 3.29
N ALA A 94 -19.33 -12.90 4.49
CA ALA A 94 -20.06 -12.67 5.73
C ALA A 94 -20.42 -11.19 5.93
N GLU A 95 -19.53 -10.27 5.60
CA GLU A 95 -19.78 -8.82 5.64
C GLU A 95 -20.81 -8.41 4.58
N ALA A 96 -20.67 -8.90 3.33
CA ALA A 96 -21.61 -8.59 2.26
C ALA A 96 -23.03 -9.14 2.52
N ALA A 97 -23.14 -10.23 3.30
CA ALA A 97 -24.41 -10.79 3.73
C ALA A 97 -25.09 -10.01 4.86
N CYS A 98 -24.40 -9.08 5.53
CA CYS A 98 -24.98 -8.27 6.60
C CYS A 98 -25.94 -7.22 6.01
N GLY A 99 -27.22 -7.28 6.39
CA GLY A 99 -28.25 -6.33 5.98
C GLY A 99 -28.35 -5.09 6.88
N SER A 100 -27.67 -5.09 8.04
CA SER A 100 -27.71 -3.98 9.00
C SER A 100 -26.39 -3.74 9.71
N ALA A 101 -26.26 -2.54 10.30
CA ALA A 101 -25.08 -2.17 11.08
C ALA A 101 -24.91 -3.00 12.36
N GLU A 102 -25.99 -3.52 12.96
CA GLU A 102 -25.90 -4.43 14.11
C GLU A 102 -25.33 -5.79 13.71
N GLU A 103 -25.74 -6.34 12.56
CA GLU A 103 -25.23 -7.61 12.05
C GLU A 103 -23.74 -7.51 11.73
N LEU A 104 -23.33 -6.43 11.06
CA LEU A 104 -21.93 -6.16 10.79
C LEU A 104 -21.12 -6.04 12.09
N GLU A 105 -21.63 -5.34 13.10
CA GLU A 105 -20.95 -5.24 14.39
C GLU A 105 -20.83 -6.61 15.10
N ARG A 106 -21.81 -7.49 14.93
CA ARG A 106 -21.77 -8.87 15.46
C ARG A 106 -20.69 -9.70 14.77
N GLU A 107 -20.54 -9.58 13.45
CA GLU A 107 -19.45 -10.23 12.71
C GLU A 107 -18.09 -9.70 13.17
N ARG A 108 -17.93 -8.37 13.27
CA ARG A 108 -16.70 -7.73 13.77
C ARG A 108 -16.36 -8.15 15.19
N SER A 109 -17.36 -8.44 16.03
CA SER A 109 -17.17 -8.85 17.42
C SER A 109 -16.48 -10.23 17.57
N LYS A 110 -16.46 -11.05 16.51
CA LYS A 110 -15.75 -12.33 16.48
C LYS A 110 -14.24 -12.15 16.36
N LEU A 111 -13.77 -10.96 16.00
CA LEU A 111 -12.36 -10.69 15.78
C LEU A 111 -11.61 -10.38 17.08
N SER A 112 -10.38 -10.88 17.14
CA SER A 112 -9.43 -10.60 18.23
C SER A 112 -8.00 -10.55 17.71
N VAL A 113 -7.15 -9.85 18.45
CA VAL A 113 -5.75 -9.59 18.09
C VAL A 113 -4.83 -9.89 19.27
N ASP A 114 -3.56 -10.21 19.01
CA ASP A 114 -2.56 -10.28 20.08
C ASP A 114 -2.35 -8.89 20.68
N THR A 115 -2.50 -8.78 22.01
CA THR A 115 -2.53 -7.47 22.68
C THR A 115 -1.17 -6.79 22.63
N LEU A 116 -0.08 -7.54 22.77
CA LEU A 116 1.28 -6.99 22.79
C LEU A 116 1.72 -6.54 21.40
N GLN A 117 1.45 -7.34 20.38
CA GLN A 117 1.70 -6.96 18.99
C GLN A 117 0.83 -5.76 18.58
N PHE A 118 -0.43 -5.71 19.03
CA PHE A 118 -1.29 -4.57 18.75
C PHE A 118 -0.81 -3.28 19.44
N LEU A 119 -0.30 -3.36 20.67
CA LEU A 119 0.34 -2.23 21.35
C LEU A 119 1.57 -1.71 20.58
N LEU A 120 2.44 -2.62 20.10
CA LEU A 120 3.56 -2.26 19.24
C LEU A 120 3.10 -1.62 17.93
N PHE A 121 2.05 -2.16 17.31
CA PHE A 121 1.45 -1.61 16.11
C PHE A 121 0.92 -0.18 16.31
N LEU A 122 0.22 0.07 17.42
CA LEU A 122 -0.24 1.42 17.76
C LEU A 122 0.95 2.36 18.07
N TYR A 123 2.01 1.83 18.68
CA TYR A 123 3.23 2.59 18.96
C TYR A 123 3.96 3.01 17.68
N ILE A 124 4.10 2.14 16.68
CA ILE A 124 4.82 2.51 15.45
C ILE A 124 4.10 3.58 14.62
N GLN A 125 2.82 3.85 14.87
CA GLN A 125 2.11 4.99 14.25
C GLN A 125 2.78 6.34 14.60
N GLN A 126 3.56 6.41 15.68
CA GLN A 126 4.31 7.59 16.08
C GLN A 126 5.41 7.98 15.08
N VAL A 127 5.82 7.10 14.16
CA VAL A 127 6.78 7.43 13.10
C VAL A 127 6.31 8.61 12.24
N SER A 128 5.00 8.76 12.06
CA SER A 128 4.39 9.86 11.30
C SER A 128 4.44 11.21 12.02
N LYS A 129 4.64 11.27 13.35
CA LYS A 129 4.82 12.54 14.09
C LYS A 129 6.11 13.27 13.73
N VAL A 130 7.16 12.55 13.33
CA VAL A 130 8.50 13.11 13.11
C VAL A 130 8.66 13.76 11.72
N SER A 131 7.59 13.82 10.91
CA SER A 131 7.63 14.31 9.52
C SER A 131 7.15 15.76 9.33
N LEU A 132 6.48 16.40 10.29
CA LEU A 132 5.78 17.68 10.03
C LEU A 132 6.67 18.94 10.05
N ARG A 133 7.82 18.96 10.71
CA ARG A 133 8.63 20.19 10.87
C ARG A 133 9.41 20.64 9.62
N ARG A 134 9.39 19.89 8.51
CA ARG A 134 10.31 20.12 7.38
C ARG A 134 9.65 20.31 6.01
N SER A 135 8.33 20.23 5.90
CA SER A 135 7.61 20.16 4.61
C SER A 135 7.18 21.50 4.01
N LEU A 136 7.61 22.64 4.57
CA LEU A 136 7.14 23.98 4.17
C LEU A 136 8.02 24.69 3.12
N ILE A 137 9.01 24.02 2.52
CA ILE A 137 9.86 24.64 1.51
C ILE A 137 9.69 23.86 0.21
N GLY A 138 9.13 24.55 -0.78
CA GLY A 138 8.79 24.01 -2.09
C GLY A 138 10.02 23.45 -2.81
N GLU A 139 9.85 22.29 -3.43
CA GLU A 139 10.89 21.62 -4.20
C GLU A 139 10.45 21.53 -5.66
N GLU A 140 11.28 22.15 -6.50
CA GLU A 140 11.08 22.41 -7.92
C GLU A 140 11.15 21.11 -8.76
N TRP A 141 10.32 21.09 -9.82
CA TRP A 141 10.19 19.95 -10.73
C TRP A 141 11.41 19.80 -11.65
N PRO A 142 11.78 18.58 -12.07
CA PRO A 142 12.89 18.39 -12.99
C PRO A 142 12.63 19.11 -14.32
N SER A 143 13.38 20.17 -14.58
CA SER A 143 13.40 20.87 -15.87
C SER A 143 14.45 20.23 -16.79
N PRO A 144 14.35 20.41 -18.13
CA PRO A 144 15.34 19.90 -19.07
C PRO A 144 16.76 20.42 -18.84
N ARG A 145 16.96 21.44 -17.99
CA ARG A 145 18.24 22.14 -17.77
C ARG A 145 18.98 21.76 -16.48
N THR A 146 18.42 20.92 -15.60
CA THR A 146 19.09 20.54 -14.35
C THR A 146 20.01 19.33 -14.50
N LYS A 147 21.33 19.54 -14.35
CA LYS A 147 22.33 18.47 -14.18
C LYS A 147 21.94 17.60 -12.98
N SER A 148 22.05 16.29 -13.16
CA SER A 148 21.74 15.26 -12.16
C SER A 148 22.46 15.48 -10.83
N PRO A 149 21.78 15.50 -9.68
CA PRO A 149 22.46 15.36 -8.40
C PRO A 149 22.97 13.92 -8.28
N SER A 150 24.19 13.77 -7.78
CA SER A 150 24.80 12.49 -7.43
C SER A 150 24.00 11.79 -6.33
N LEU A 151 24.02 10.45 -6.34
CA LEU A 151 23.32 9.54 -5.42
C LEU A 151 23.79 9.61 -3.94
N SER A 152 24.54 10.64 -3.54
CA SER A 152 25.10 10.80 -2.19
C SER A 152 24.73 12.11 -1.49
N GLY A 153 23.85 12.95 -2.04
CA GLY A 153 23.38 14.18 -1.40
C GLY A 153 22.15 13.94 -0.52
N LYS A 154 22.22 14.32 0.76
CA LYS A 154 21.09 14.30 1.72
C LYS A 154 19.85 14.96 1.11
N SER A 155 18.82 14.17 0.80
CA SER A 155 17.54 14.65 0.27
C SER A 155 16.71 15.28 1.40
N ALA A 156 16.48 16.58 1.31
CA ALA A 156 15.42 17.23 2.05
C ALA A 156 14.07 16.83 1.39
N SER A 157 13.07 16.43 2.20
CA SER A 157 11.69 16.05 1.79
C SER A 157 11.41 14.60 1.33
N GLU A 158 12.07 13.58 1.89
CA GLU A 158 11.58 12.20 1.76
C GLU A 158 10.64 11.82 2.91
N ASN A 159 9.46 11.27 2.58
CA ASN A 159 8.55 10.68 3.55
C ASN A 159 9.21 9.48 4.23
N LYS A 160 9.53 9.65 5.52
CA LYS A 160 10.20 8.64 6.38
C LYS A 160 9.48 7.29 6.47
N ILE A 161 8.20 7.24 6.11
CA ILE A 161 7.34 6.05 6.22
C ILE A 161 7.70 4.98 5.20
N TRP A 162 8.40 5.32 4.11
CA TRP A 162 8.65 4.41 2.99
C TRP A 162 10.14 4.06 2.81
N ASN A 163 10.97 4.37 3.81
CA ASN A 163 12.42 4.15 3.79
C ASN A 163 12.84 3.23 4.95
N ASP A 164 13.50 2.13 4.62
CA ASP A 164 13.96 1.13 5.57
C ASP A 164 15.04 1.65 6.54
N GLN A 165 15.77 2.71 6.16
CA GLN A 165 16.70 3.39 7.08
C GLN A 165 15.97 4.18 8.16
N ASP A 166 14.87 4.86 7.80
CA ASP A 166 14.08 5.64 8.75
C ASP A 166 13.32 4.70 9.71
N HIS A 167 12.83 3.55 9.22
CA HIS A 167 12.24 2.51 10.07
C HIS A 167 13.25 2.00 11.10
N ARG A 168 14.47 1.68 10.64
CA ARG A 168 15.57 1.26 11.53
C ARG A 168 15.90 2.34 12.55
N ALA A 169 16.07 3.59 12.11
CA ALA A 169 16.40 4.69 12.99
C ALA A 169 15.31 4.91 14.05
N PHE A 170 14.03 4.82 13.65
CA PHE A 170 12.89 4.94 14.56
C PHE A 170 12.87 3.82 15.59
N VAL A 171 12.99 2.54 15.19
CA VAL A 171 13.01 1.42 16.13
C VAL A 171 14.22 1.51 17.04
N GLN A 172 15.39 1.88 16.51
CA GLN A 172 16.60 2.04 17.32
C GLN A 172 16.44 3.16 18.35
N SER A 173 15.87 4.32 18.00
CA SER A 173 15.71 5.42 18.97
C SER A 173 14.63 5.13 20.02
N HIS A 174 13.62 4.33 19.69
CA HIS A 174 12.50 4.03 20.59
C HIS A 174 12.55 2.62 21.21
N LEU A 175 13.64 1.85 21.00
CA LEU A 175 13.74 0.46 21.44
C LEU A 175 13.48 0.31 22.94
N LEU A 176 14.03 1.22 23.75
CA LEU A 176 13.85 1.21 25.20
C LEU A 176 12.37 1.38 25.57
N GLU A 177 11.69 2.37 25.01
CA GLU A 177 10.26 2.62 25.27
C GLU A 177 9.37 1.46 24.77
N MET A 178 9.73 0.85 23.63
CA MET A 178 9.03 -0.33 23.11
C MET A 178 9.18 -1.53 24.05
N LEU A 179 10.38 -1.77 24.61
CA LEU A 179 10.60 -2.85 25.58
C LEU A 179 9.88 -2.57 26.90
N GLU A 180 9.94 -1.33 27.40
CA GLU A 180 9.19 -0.92 28.60
C GLU A 180 7.67 -1.09 28.43
N LEU A 181 7.13 -0.82 27.23
CA LEU A 181 5.71 -1.01 26.92
C LEU A 181 5.27 -2.49 27.04
N LEU A 182 6.20 -3.41 26.81
CA LEU A 182 5.97 -4.85 26.86
C LEU A 182 6.19 -5.46 28.25
N LEU A 183 6.81 -4.73 29.19
CA LEU A 183 7.01 -5.21 30.56
C LEU A 183 5.69 -5.38 31.30
N GLU A 184 5.72 -6.20 32.36
CA GLU A 184 4.64 -6.24 33.33
C GLU A 184 4.60 -4.92 34.13
N PRO A 185 3.41 -4.37 34.45
CA PRO A 185 3.28 -3.09 35.15
C PRO A 185 4.04 -3.04 36.48
N GLU A 186 4.13 -4.18 37.18
CA GLU A 186 4.81 -4.31 38.47
C GLU A 186 6.34 -4.21 38.35
N GLN A 187 6.90 -4.41 37.15
CA GLN A 187 8.34 -4.29 36.90
C GLN A 187 8.80 -2.86 36.58
N LEU A 188 7.86 -1.92 36.46
CA LEU A 188 8.15 -0.51 36.21
C LEU A 188 8.25 0.26 37.52
N SER A 189 9.20 1.20 37.58
CA SER A 189 9.30 2.14 38.69
C SER A 189 8.09 3.09 38.76
N ALA A 190 7.98 3.87 39.84
CA ALA A 190 6.99 4.96 39.94
C ALA A 190 7.11 6.00 38.80
N SER A 191 8.30 6.13 38.18
CA SER A 191 8.54 6.98 37.02
C SER A 191 8.27 6.27 35.67
N SER A 192 7.67 5.07 35.68
CA SER A 192 7.35 4.26 34.50
C SER A 192 8.57 3.80 33.69
N HIS A 193 9.69 3.56 34.37
CA HIS A 193 10.93 3.10 33.74
C HIS A 193 11.33 1.71 34.20
N SER A 194 12.02 0.97 33.32
CA SER A 194 12.65 -0.30 33.69
C SER A 194 13.76 -0.11 34.72
N THR A 195 14.01 -1.11 35.55
CA THR A 195 15.15 -1.17 36.47
C THR A 195 16.18 -2.18 35.99
N HIS A 196 17.37 -2.21 36.60
CA HIS A 196 18.39 -3.23 36.29
C HIS A 196 17.95 -4.66 36.59
N THR A 197 16.89 -4.85 37.39
CA THR A 197 16.33 -6.16 37.76
C THR A 197 15.11 -6.55 36.91
N SER A 198 14.59 -5.66 36.05
CA SER A 198 13.46 -5.97 35.18
C SER A 198 13.76 -7.14 34.23
N LEU A 199 12.76 -7.98 33.99
CA LEU A 199 12.86 -9.20 33.19
C LEU A 199 11.84 -9.16 32.06
N VAL A 200 12.32 -9.15 30.82
CA VAL A 200 11.47 -9.22 29.63
C VAL A 200 11.07 -10.68 29.40
N SER A 201 9.77 -10.96 29.39
CA SER A 201 9.26 -12.33 29.18
C SER A 201 9.53 -12.84 27.76
N TYR A 202 9.53 -14.15 27.59
CA TYR A 202 9.60 -14.76 26.26
C TYR A 202 8.45 -14.30 25.35
N GLU A 203 7.24 -14.17 25.89
CA GLU A 203 6.04 -13.72 25.19
C GLU A 203 6.20 -12.28 24.67
N ALA A 204 6.86 -11.40 25.42
CA ALA A 204 7.21 -10.06 24.95
C ALA A 204 8.17 -10.08 23.76
N VAL A 205 9.16 -10.99 23.76
CA VAL A 205 10.08 -11.16 22.61
C VAL A 205 9.36 -11.79 21.40
N CYS A 206 8.40 -12.70 21.63
CA CYS A 206 7.49 -13.19 20.58
C CYS A 206 6.70 -12.02 19.96
N ALA A 207 6.15 -11.11 20.77
CA ALA A 207 5.47 -9.93 20.28
C ALA A 207 6.40 -9.01 19.49
N LEU A 208 7.64 -8.78 19.95
CA LEU A 208 8.63 -7.95 19.25
C LEU A 208 9.05 -8.54 17.88
N SER A 209 8.85 -9.84 17.67
CA SER A 209 9.04 -10.49 16.37
C SER A 209 8.09 -9.96 15.28
N PHE A 210 7.03 -9.25 15.67
CA PHE A 210 6.18 -8.48 14.75
C PHE A 210 6.97 -7.38 14.02
N LEU A 211 7.97 -6.78 14.68
CA LEU A 211 8.75 -5.67 14.14
C LEU A 211 10.15 -6.07 13.68
N ILE A 212 10.73 -7.10 14.29
CA ILE A 212 12.13 -7.48 14.08
C ILE A 212 12.23 -8.94 13.68
N GLU A 213 13.03 -9.20 12.66
CA GLU A 213 13.42 -10.55 12.23
C GLU A 213 14.92 -10.56 11.93
N GLY A 214 15.46 -11.72 11.59
CA GLY A 214 16.89 -11.79 11.31
C GLY A 214 17.35 -13.13 10.80
N THR A 215 18.66 -13.35 10.88
CA THR A 215 19.28 -14.63 10.54
C THR A 215 20.49 -14.92 11.41
N VAL A 216 20.81 -16.21 11.58
CA VAL A 216 22.09 -16.69 12.10
C VAL A 216 22.88 -17.29 10.94
N ASN A 217 24.20 -17.06 10.91
CA ASN A 217 25.13 -17.49 9.87
C ASN A 217 24.96 -16.76 8.52
N LYS A 218 25.75 -17.16 7.50
CA LYS A 218 25.50 -16.82 6.09
C LYS A 218 24.31 -17.61 5.51
N SER A 219 23.44 -18.14 6.36
CA SER A 219 22.28 -18.93 5.93
C SER A 219 21.31 -18.04 5.14
N ARG A 220 20.55 -18.65 4.23
CA ARG A 220 19.56 -17.96 3.40
C ARG A 220 18.18 -17.88 4.06
N ALA A 221 18.03 -18.41 5.28
CA ALA A 221 16.78 -18.45 6.00
C ALA A 221 16.61 -17.19 6.86
N VAL A 222 15.39 -16.67 6.88
CA VAL A 222 14.95 -15.60 7.78
C VAL A 222 14.18 -16.25 8.90
N HIS A 223 14.38 -15.78 10.13
CA HIS A 223 13.72 -16.31 11.32
C HIS A 223 13.14 -15.16 12.15
N PRO A 224 12.03 -15.38 12.85
CA PRO A 224 11.49 -14.42 13.80
C PRO A 224 12.45 -14.22 14.97
N LEU A 225 12.40 -13.02 15.59
CA LEU A 225 13.33 -12.64 16.66
C LEU A 225 13.35 -13.63 17.84
N HIS A 226 12.19 -14.13 18.26
CA HIS A 226 12.10 -15.03 19.41
C HIS A 226 12.80 -16.37 19.21
N GLU A 227 12.83 -16.91 17.98
CA GLU A 227 13.60 -18.12 17.66
C GLU A 227 15.11 -17.82 17.69
N LEU A 228 15.52 -16.69 17.09
CA LEU A 228 16.92 -16.25 17.07
C LEU A 228 17.46 -15.99 18.47
N ALA A 229 16.65 -15.42 19.36
CA ALA A 229 17.02 -15.15 20.74
C ALA A 229 17.35 -16.44 21.53
N LEU A 230 16.78 -17.58 21.14
CA LEU A 230 17.02 -18.89 21.75
C LEU A 230 18.14 -19.70 21.06
N TRP A 231 18.67 -19.22 19.94
CA TRP A 231 19.68 -19.93 19.17
C TRP A 231 20.95 -20.15 19.99
N GLN A 232 21.59 -21.32 19.89
CA GLN A 232 22.68 -21.74 20.80
C GLN A 232 23.80 -20.71 21.04
N SER A 233 24.11 -19.84 20.06
CA SER A 233 25.13 -18.80 20.15
C SER A 233 24.69 -17.49 20.84
N CYS A 234 23.41 -17.28 21.08
CA CYS A 234 22.83 -16.02 21.54
C CYS A 234 22.58 -15.89 23.06
N PRO A 235 22.21 -16.96 23.82
CA PRO A 235 21.96 -16.88 25.26
C PRO A 235 23.08 -16.27 26.09
N GLY A 236 24.34 -16.50 25.71
CA GLY A 236 25.50 -15.88 26.37
C GLY A 236 25.54 -14.36 26.24
N GLN A 237 24.91 -13.79 25.20
CA GLN A 237 24.90 -12.36 24.89
C GLN A 237 23.62 -11.67 25.40
N ASN A 238 22.45 -12.28 25.14
CA ASN A 238 21.16 -11.70 25.52
C ASN A 238 20.71 -12.06 26.95
N GLY A 239 21.36 -13.04 27.58
CA GLY A 239 21.13 -13.43 28.97
C GLY A 239 19.88 -14.28 29.21
N TYR A 240 19.31 -14.95 28.20
CA TYR A 240 18.12 -15.79 28.35
C TYR A 240 18.27 -16.84 29.46
N SER A 241 17.27 -16.92 30.35
CA SER A 241 17.15 -17.96 31.37
C SER A 241 16.03 -18.93 31.03
N LYS A 242 16.36 -20.22 30.90
CA LYS A 242 15.37 -21.28 30.70
C LYS A 242 14.44 -21.46 31.91
N VAL A 243 14.92 -21.15 33.11
CA VAL A 243 14.17 -21.33 34.36
C VAL A 243 13.05 -20.31 34.49
N SER A 244 13.37 -19.02 34.31
CA SER A 244 12.38 -17.94 34.38
C SER A 244 11.66 -17.68 33.05
N ARG A 245 12.10 -18.32 31.96
CA ARG A 245 11.62 -18.07 30.58
C ARG A 245 11.65 -16.57 30.23
N ALA A 246 12.71 -15.89 30.65
CA ALA A 246 12.83 -14.45 30.53
C ALA A 246 14.27 -14.00 30.26
N PHE A 247 14.41 -12.74 29.88
CA PHE A 247 15.67 -12.08 29.55
C PHE A 247 15.89 -10.89 30.49
N PRO A 248 17.09 -10.72 31.08
CA PRO A 248 17.45 -9.50 31.80
C PRO A 248 17.36 -8.30 30.86
N PHE A 249 16.56 -7.30 31.25
CA PHE A 249 16.26 -6.14 30.39
C PHE A 249 17.52 -5.47 29.81
N PRO A 250 18.55 -5.12 30.61
CA PRO A 250 19.73 -4.42 30.07
C PRO A 250 20.54 -5.28 29.08
N LYS A 251 20.57 -6.60 29.27
CA LYS A 251 21.30 -7.51 28.37
C LYS A 251 20.57 -7.66 27.04
N LEU A 252 19.25 -7.85 27.07
CA LEU A 252 18.44 -7.97 25.86
C LEU A 252 18.49 -6.68 25.04
N GLU A 253 18.31 -5.53 25.68
CA GLU A 253 18.30 -4.22 25.03
C GLU A 253 19.63 -3.94 24.30
N SER A 254 20.75 -4.15 25.00
CA SER A 254 22.10 -3.97 24.45
C SER A 254 22.37 -4.94 23.29
N TRP A 255 21.97 -6.20 23.44
CA TRP A 255 22.10 -7.22 22.38
C TRP A 255 21.33 -6.81 21.12
N LEU A 256 20.04 -6.45 21.26
CA LEU A 256 19.21 -6.01 20.15
C LEU A 256 19.83 -4.81 19.42
N ARG A 257 20.32 -3.80 20.14
CA ARG A 257 21.02 -2.65 19.54
C ARG A 257 22.26 -3.05 18.78
N SER A 258 23.08 -3.93 19.35
CA SER A 258 24.34 -4.35 18.74
C SER A 258 24.14 -5.18 17.46
N CYS A 259 23.04 -5.92 17.38
CA CYS A 259 22.71 -6.80 16.25
C CYS A 259 21.90 -6.10 15.15
N LEU A 260 21.30 -4.93 15.40
CA LEU A 260 20.39 -4.27 14.46
C LEU A 260 21.14 -3.61 13.29
N MET A 261 20.93 -4.15 12.09
CA MET A 261 21.48 -3.67 10.82
C MET A 261 20.38 -3.17 9.86
N THR A 262 20.80 -2.60 8.73
CA THR A 262 19.89 -2.21 7.65
C THR A 262 19.23 -3.43 7.04
N ASN A 263 17.94 -3.33 6.70
CA ASN A 263 17.20 -4.44 6.11
C ASN A 263 17.83 -4.86 4.75
N PRO A 264 18.33 -6.09 4.62
CA PRO A 264 18.98 -6.57 3.39
C PRO A 264 18.01 -6.82 2.23
N PHE A 265 16.70 -6.77 2.48
CA PHE A 265 15.62 -6.93 1.51
C PHE A 265 14.79 -5.66 1.30
N GLY A 266 15.11 -4.60 2.05
CA GLY A 266 14.42 -3.31 1.99
C GLY A 266 14.78 -2.47 0.77
N MET A 267 14.20 -1.27 0.72
CA MET A 267 14.39 -0.32 -0.38
C MET A 267 15.87 0.05 -0.59
N THR A 268 16.63 0.30 0.47
CA THR A 268 18.05 0.66 0.39
C THR A 268 18.88 -0.43 -0.29
N ALA A 269 18.63 -1.70 0.05
CA ALA A 269 19.32 -2.83 -0.55
C ALA A 269 18.92 -3.02 -2.02
N CYS A 270 17.64 -2.84 -2.35
CA CYS A 270 17.13 -2.86 -3.71
C CYS A 270 17.80 -1.79 -4.60
N LEU A 271 17.95 -0.56 -4.10
CA LEU A 271 18.58 0.52 -4.88
C LEU A 271 20.10 0.34 -5.03
N LYS A 272 20.79 -0.17 -4.01
CA LYS A 272 22.26 -0.33 -4.02
C LYS A 272 22.72 -1.57 -4.77
N SER A 273 22.01 -2.68 -4.61
CA SER A 273 22.45 -4.02 -5.05
C SER A 273 21.36 -4.83 -5.77
N GLY A 274 20.21 -4.22 -6.06
CA GLY A 274 19.13 -4.87 -6.80
C GLY A 274 19.47 -5.10 -8.27
N LYS A 275 18.75 -6.06 -8.88
CA LYS A 275 18.84 -6.35 -10.31
C LYS A 275 18.15 -5.18 -11.02
N LYS A 276 18.88 -4.49 -11.90
CA LYS A 276 18.27 -3.49 -12.77
C LYS A 276 17.45 -4.21 -13.82
N LEU A 277 16.16 -3.93 -13.85
CA LEU A 277 15.27 -4.54 -14.82
C LEU A 277 15.27 -3.74 -16.12
N ALA A 278 15.46 -4.46 -17.21
CA ALA A 278 15.43 -3.97 -18.56
C ALA A 278 14.02 -4.14 -19.13
N TRP A 279 13.05 -3.35 -18.70
CA TRP A 279 11.73 -3.39 -19.36
C TRP A 279 11.89 -2.62 -20.69
N ALA A 280 11.83 -3.38 -21.79
CA ALA A 280 12.21 -2.92 -23.11
C ALA A 280 11.34 -1.75 -23.58
N GLN A 281 11.99 -0.77 -24.23
CA GLN A 281 11.36 0.26 -25.05
C GLN A 281 10.73 -0.42 -26.28
N GLN A 282 9.51 -0.01 -26.65
CA GLN A 282 9.00 -0.13 -28.02
C GLN A 282 9.06 1.20 -28.78
N VAL A 283 9.93 2.14 -28.40
CA VAL A 283 10.11 3.39 -29.16
C VAL A 283 11.60 3.63 -29.42
N GLU A 284 11.98 3.63 -30.69
CA GLU A 284 13.29 4.11 -31.16
C GLU A 284 13.45 5.59 -30.83
N GLY A 285 14.48 5.93 -30.04
CA GLY A 285 14.80 7.31 -29.68
C GLY A 285 15.60 7.44 -28.40
N THR A 286 16.26 8.60 -28.25
CA THR A 286 17.15 9.02 -27.14
C THR A 286 16.45 9.22 -25.79
N THR A 287 15.25 8.67 -25.60
CA THR A 287 14.53 8.78 -24.32
C THR A 287 15.29 8.06 -23.22
N ARG A 288 15.42 8.70 -22.04
CA ARG A 288 16.11 8.11 -20.89
C ARG A 288 15.39 6.82 -20.48
N ARG A 289 16.14 5.72 -20.42
CA ARG A 289 15.65 4.41 -19.99
C ARG A 289 15.02 4.51 -18.59
N ALA A 290 13.82 3.94 -18.41
CA ALA A 290 13.17 3.81 -17.12
C ALA A 290 14.12 3.17 -16.10
N LYS A 291 14.21 3.73 -14.89
CA LYS A 291 15.04 3.18 -13.81
C LYS A 291 14.19 2.23 -12.98
N ILE A 292 14.35 0.94 -13.26
CA ILE A 292 13.64 -0.12 -12.55
C ILE A 292 14.65 -1.00 -11.84
N ALA A 293 14.47 -1.18 -10.55
CA ALA A 293 15.29 -2.06 -9.72
C ALA A 293 14.38 -3.03 -8.96
N CYS A 294 14.78 -4.29 -8.90
CA CYS A 294 14.17 -5.27 -8.00
C CYS A 294 15.22 -5.88 -7.07
N ASN A 295 14.79 -6.40 -5.93
CA ASN A 295 15.70 -7.16 -5.08
C ASN A 295 16.20 -8.43 -5.81
N THR A 296 17.50 -8.70 -5.71
CA THR A 296 18.17 -9.84 -6.36
C THR A 296 17.91 -11.18 -5.68
N ARG A 297 17.39 -11.17 -4.44
CA ARG A 297 17.29 -12.33 -3.57
C ARG A 297 15.84 -12.55 -3.15
N VAL A 298 15.21 -13.56 -3.71
CA VAL A 298 13.91 -14.06 -3.24
C VAL A 298 14.19 -15.07 -2.13
N VAL A 299 13.96 -14.66 -0.88
CA VAL A 299 13.76 -15.62 0.22
C VAL A 299 12.26 -15.88 0.25
N PRO A 300 11.77 -17.13 0.26
CA PRO A 300 10.35 -17.44 0.13
C PRO A 300 9.44 -16.68 1.11
N GLU A 301 9.93 -16.39 2.31
CA GLU A 301 9.18 -15.70 3.37
C GLU A 301 9.15 -14.16 3.25
N VAL A 302 9.94 -13.58 2.34
CA VAL A 302 10.11 -12.14 2.18
C VAL A 302 9.56 -11.67 0.82
N PHE A 303 8.62 -10.74 0.85
CA PHE A 303 8.03 -10.19 -0.36
C PHE A 303 9.07 -9.45 -1.23
N PRO A 304 9.02 -9.62 -2.56
CA PRO A 304 9.87 -8.87 -3.47
C PRO A 304 9.66 -7.35 -3.33
N MET A 305 10.74 -6.60 -3.58
CA MET A 305 10.70 -5.13 -3.64
C MET A 305 10.98 -4.71 -5.06
N VAL A 306 10.10 -3.91 -5.67
CA VAL A 306 10.27 -3.37 -7.01
C VAL A 306 10.14 -1.85 -6.96
N ILE A 307 11.16 -1.15 -7.44
CA ILE A 307 11.21 0.31 -7.45
C ILE A 307 11.30 0.76 -8.91
N MET A 308 10.30 1.51 -9.34
CA MET A 308 10.22 2.17 -10.63
C MET A 308 10.34 3.67 -10.42
N SER A 309 11.27 4.32 -11.11
CA SER A 309 11.51 5.75 -10.95
C SER A 309 11.81 6.44 -12.27
N GLN A 310 11.36 7.69 -12.38
CA GLN A 310 11.68 8.59 -13.50
C GLN A 310 11.25 8.05 -14.88
N VAL A 311 10.10 7.37 -14.94
CA VAL A 311 9.46 7.03 -16.21
C VAL A 311 8.84 8.30 -16.77
N TYR A 312 9.23 8.67 -17.98
CA TYR A 312 8.78 9.91 -18.61
C TYR A 312 8.42 9.65 -20.06
N LYS A 313 7.21 10.07 -20.45
CA LYS A 313 6.69 9.92 -21.82
C LYS A 313 6.75 8.51 -22.37
N GLN A 314 6.47 7.52 -21.53
CA GLN A 314 6.59 6.10 -21.88
C GLN A 314 5.33 5.32 -21.47
N THR A 315 5.05 4.28 -22.25
CA THR A 315 4.09 3.24 -21.88
C THR A 315 4.86 2.01 -21.46
N LEU A 316 4.64 1.55 -20.23
CA LEU A 316 5.23 0.34 -19.67
C LEU A 316 4.12 -0.63 -19.32
N ALA A 317 4.21 -1.84 -19.84
CA ALA A 317 3.30 -2.91 -19.47
C ALA A 317 4.07 -4.15 -19.05
N LYS A 318 3.69 -4.71 -17.90
CA LYS A 318 4.31 -5.92 -17.38
C LYS A 318 3.28 -6.78 -16.66
N SER A 319 3.26 -8.05 -17.06
CA SER A 319 2.78 -9.17 -16.26
C SER A 319 3.96 -10.13 -16.07
N SER A 320 4.29 -10.51 -14.83
CA SER A 320 5.44 -11.36 -14.52
C SER A 320 5.46 -11.84 -13.07
N ASP A 321 6.01 -13.03 -12.85
CA ASP A 321 6.33 -13.58 -11.53
C ASP A 321 7.17 -12.66 -10.64
N THR A 322 7.96 -11.76 -11.24
CA THR A 322 8.75 -10.75 -10.47
C THR A 322 7.88 -9.74 -9.73
N LEU A 323 6.64 -9.55 -10.16
CA LEU A 323 5.67 -8.65 -9.54
C LEU A 323 4.73 -9.37 -8.58
N VAL A 324 4.59 -10.69 -8.69
CA VAL A 324 3.69 -11.48 -7.85
C VAL A 324 4.08 -11.32 -6.38
N GLY A 325 3.14 -10.80 -5.58
CA GLY A 325 3.35 -10.52 -4.16
C GLY A 325 4.37 -9.41 -3.88
N ALA A 326 4.78 -8.63 -4.88
CA ALA A 326 5.78 -7.58 -4.69
C ALA A 326 5.19 -6.35 -3.99
N HIS A 327 6.01 -5.69 -3.17
CA HIS A 327 5.83 -4.31 -2.79
C HIS A 327 6.41 -3.43 -3.91
N VAL A 328 5.56 -2.64 -4.57
CA VAL A 328 5.96 -1.79 -5.70
C VAL A 328 5.98 -0.33 -5.28
N ARG A 329 7.09 0.37 -5.55
CA ARG A 329 7.18 1.83 -5.40
C ARG A 329 7.39 2.48 -6.76
N ILE A 330 6.44 3.34 -7.15
CA ILE A 330 6.47 4.12 -8.38
C ILE A 330 6.71 5.58 -8.00
N HIS A 331 7.80 6.17 -8.50
CA HIS A 331 8.28 7.46 -7.99
C HIS A 331 8.73 8.41 -9.11
N ARG A 332 8.31 9.67 -9.06
CA ARG A 332 8.71 10.71 -10.05
C ARG A 332 8.44 10.32 -11.50
N CYS A 333 7.32 9.67 -11.78
CA CYS A 333 6.90 9.35 -13.14
C CYS A 333 6.00 10.48 -13.70
N ASN A 334 6.16 10.82 -14.97
CA ASN A 334 5.43 11.93 -15.59
C ASN A 334 4.98 11.59 -17.02
N GLU A 335 3.78 12.02 -17.42
CA GLU A 335 3.25 11.84 -18.78
C GLU A 335 3.36 10.38 -19.28
N SER A 336 3.05 9.40 -18.41
CA SER A 336 3.32 7.98 -18.68
C SER A 336 2.10 7.10 -18.44
N PHE A 337 2.06 5.96 -19.12
CA PHE A 337 1.06 4.91 -18.90
C PHE A 337 1.76 3.67 -18.34
N ILE A 338 1.38 3.23 -17.15
CA ILE A 338 2.05 2.12 -16.46
C ILE A 338 1.02 1.06 -16.11
N TYR A 339 1.19 -0.13 -16.68
CA TYR A 339 0.35 -1.31 -16.50
C TYR A 339 1.14 -2.40 -15.76
N LEU A 340 0.72 -2.72 -14.53
CA LEU A 340 1.30 -3.78 -13.70
C LEU A 340 0.22 -4.83 -13.45
N LEU A 341 0.01 -5.72 -14.41
CA LEU A 341 -1.13 -6.65 -14.47
C LEU A 341 -0.79 -7.99 -13.79
N SER A 342 -0.39 -7.92 -12.52
CA SER A 342 -0.04 -9.07 -11.67
C SER A 342 -0.60 -8.85 -10.26
N PRO A 343 -0.80 -9.90 -9.45
CA PRO A 343 -1.23 -9.76 -8.07
C PRO A 343 -0.11 -9.15 -7.23
N LEU A 344 -0.34 -7.98 -6.63
CA LEU A 344 0.67 -7.21 -5.89
C LEU A 344 0.42 -7.28 -4.39
N ARG A 345 1.47 -7.13 -3.56
CA ARG A 345 1.31 -7.01 -2.10
C ARG A 345 0.89 -5.60 -1.71
N SER A 346 1.63 -4.58 -2.15
CA SER A 346 1.29 -3.17 -1.95
C SER A 346 1.86 -2.29 -3.05
N VAL A 347 1.27 -1.12 -3.27
CA VAL A 347 1.76 -0.13 -4.24
C VAL A 347 1.84 1.26 -3.61
N THR A 348 2.98 1.92 -3.75
CA THR A 348 3.17 3.34 -3.36
C THR A 348 3.47 4.16 -4.61
N ILE A 349 2.60 5.11 -4.94
CA ILE A 349 2.77 6.05 -6.06
C ILE A 349 3.09 7.42 -5.49
N GLU A 350 4.28 7.95 -5.80
CA GLU A 350 4.78 9.18 -5.19
C GLU A 350 5.34 10.16 -6.22
N LYS A 351 5.04 11.46 -6.06
CA LYS A 351 5.63 12.55 -6.87
C LYS A 351 5.39 12.36 -8.38
N CYS A 352 4.26 11.75 -8.75
CA CYS A 352 3.91 11.44 -10.14
C CYS A 352 2.90 12.44 -10.72
N ARG A 353 2.96 12.66 -12.04
CA ARG A 353 2.11 13.66 -12.72
C ARG A 353 1.57 13.20 -14.06
N ASN A 354 0.39 13.68 -14.46
CA ASN A 354 -0.16 13.51 -15.81
C ASN A 354 -0.07 12.06 -16.32
N SER A 355 -0.26 11.08 -15.44
CA SER A 355 0.05 9.67 -15.71
C SER A 355 -1.13 8.77 -15.37
N THR A 356 -1.23 7.64 -16.06
CA THR A 356 -2.25 6.62 -15.80
C THR A 356 -1.58 5.35 -15.28
N PHE A 357 -2.06 4.86 -14.14
CA PHE A 357 -1.58 3.64 -13.50
C PHE A 357 -2.71 2.60 -13.51
N VAL A 358 -2.46 1.47 -14.15
CA VAL A 358 -3.38 0.33 -14.20
C VAL A 358 -2.72 -0.82 -13.47
N LEU A 359 -3.34 -1.26 -12.38
CA LEU A 359 -2.73 -2.21 -11.46
C LEU A 359 -3.61 -3.46 -11.37
N GLY A 360 -2.98 -4.62 -11.31
CA GLY A 360 -3.62 -5.84 -10.88
C GLY A 360 -4.04 -5.77 -9.41
N PRO A 361 -4.78 -6.77 -8.91
CA PRO A 361 -5.27 -6.82 -7.53
C PRO A 361 -4.15 -6.61 -6.50
N VAL A 362 -4.35 -5.63 -5.61
CA VAL A 362 -3.38 -5.27 -4.58
C VAL A 362 -3.86 -5.76 -3.22
N GLN A 363 -3.19 -6.80 -2.71
CA GLN A 363 -3.60 -7.56 -1.53
C GLN A 363 -3.80 -6.69 -0.28
N ALA A 364 -2.90 -5.73 -0.03
CA ALA A 364 -2.83 -5.02 1.24
C ALA A 364 -3.19 -3.53 1.14
N SER A 365 -2.45 -2.74 0.34
CA SER A 365 -2.76 -1.32 0.19
C SER A 365 -2.14 -0.64 -1.03
N VAL A 366 -2.86 0.33 -1.56
CA VAL A 366 -2.38 1.35 -2.50
C VAL A 366 -2.29 2.68 -1.77
N HIS A 367 -1.12 3.32 -1.82
CA HIS A 367 -0.89 4.66 -1.27
C HIS A 367 -0.45 5.62 -2.36
N VAL A 368 -1.12 6.77 -2.46
CA VAL A 368 -0.81 7.82 -3.42
C VAL A 368 -0.45 9.11 -2.70
N HIS A 369 0.73 9.65 -2.99
CA HIS A 369 1.26 10.79 -2.27
C HIS A 369 1.92 11.82 -3.19
N SER A 370 1.63 13.11 -2.98
CA SER A 370 2.27 14.20 -3.74
C SER A 370 2.09 14.04 -5.26
N CYS A 371 0.88 13.68 -5.70
CA CYS A 371 0.57 13.41 -7.11
C CYS A 371 -0.39 14.44 -7.69
N ASP A 372 -0.25 14.70 -8.99
CA ASP A 372 -0.98 15.75 -9.67
C ASP A 372 -1.53 15.25 -11.02
N ASN A 373 -2.83 15.39 -11.24
CA ASN A 373 -3.51 14.98 -12.47
C ASN A 373 -3.18 13.53 -12.89
N ILE A 374 -3.30 12.57 -11.96
CA ILE A 374 -3.11 11.14 -12.26
C ILE A 374 -4.42 10.38 -12.28
N LYS A 375 -4.44 9.27 -13.02
CA LYS A 375 -5.53 8.29 -13.00
C LYS A 375 -4.99 6.98 -12.42
N VAL A 376 -5.69 6.40 -11.45
CA VAL A 376 -5.34 5.09 -10.88
C VAL A 376 -6.53 4.16 -11.02
N ILE A 377 -6.32 3.02 -11.68
CA ILE A 377 -7.32 1.99 -11.94
C ILE A 377 -6.86 0.73 -11.21
N VAL A 378 -7.56 0.34 -10.14
CA VAL A 378 -7.06 -0.72 -9.24
C VAL A 378 -8.15 -1.39 -8.41
N VAL A 379 -8.07 -2.72 -8.31
CA VAL A 379 -8.73 -3.49 -7.24
C VAL A 379 -7.76 -3.58 -6.07
N CYS A 380 -8.15 -3.15 -4.88
CA CYS A 380 -7.25 -3.20 -3.72
C CYS A 380 -8.00 -3.38 -2.42
N HIS A 381 -7.32 -3.89 -1.39
CA HIS A 381 -7.94 -3.97 -0.06
C HIS A 381 -8.17 -2.60 0.57
N ARG A 382 -7.23 -1.67 0.38
CA ARG A 382 -7.27 -0.33 0.94
C ARG A 382 -6.60 0.67 -0.01
N LEU A 383 -7.25 1.80 -0.22
CA LEU A 383 -6.72 2.95 -0.93
C LEU A 383 -6.51 4.11 0.04
N SER A 384 -5.39 4.82 -0.06
CA SER A 384 -5.13 6.02 0.73
C SER A 384 -4.43 7.10 -0.09
N LEU A 385 -4.81 8.36 0.12
CA LEU A 385 -4.26 9.50 -0.62
C LEU A 385 -3.91 10.69 0.29
N SER A 386 -2.79 11.34 0.00
CA SER A 386 -2.34 12.56 0.67
C SER A 386 -1.63 13.50 -0.29
N SER A 387 -1.81 14.81 -0.11
CA SER A 387 -1.14 15.83 -0.93
C SER A 387 -1.38 15.65 -2.43
N THR A 388 -2.60 15.31 -2.86
CA THR A 388 -2.94 15.08 -4.28
C THR A 388 -3.80 16.19 -4.88
N ALA A 389 -3.66 16.45 -6.18
CA ALA A 389 -4.47 17.43 -6.90
C ALA A 389 -5.01 16.85 -8.21
N GLY A 390 -6.30 17.04 -8.51
CA GLY A 390 -6.90 16.66 -9.81
C GLY A 390 -6.82 15.16 -10.13
N CYS A 391 -6.73 14.29 -9.12
CA CYS A 391 -6.55 12.85 -9.31
C CYS A 391 -7.89 12.12 -9.41
N THR A 392 -7.96 11.11 -10.27
CA THR A 392 -9.15 10.24 -10.42
C THR A 392 -8.82 8.81 -10.06
N PHE A 393 -9.63 8.21 -9.19
CA PHE A 393 -9.46 6.84 -8.71
C PHE A 393 -10.65 5.99 -9.14
N TYR A 394 -10.36 4.96 -9.93
CA TYR A 394 -11.33 3.95 -10.33
C TYR A 394 -11.02 2.66 -9.57
N THR A 395 -11.85 2.34 -8.58
CA THR A 395 -11.47 1.30 -7.63
C THR A 395 -12.62 0.40 -7.21
N LEU A 396 -12.25 -0.83 -6.87
CA LEU A 396 -13.06 -1.81 -6.15
C LEU A 396 -12.29 -2.08 -4.85
N THR A 397 -12.92 -1.80 -3.72
CA THR A 397 -12.28 -1.93 -2.41
C THR A 397 -13.29 -2.34 -1.32
N PRO A 398 -12.98 -3.37 -0.51
CA PRO A 398 -13.81 -3.78 0.62
C PRO A 398 -13.65 -2.87 1.84
N THR A 399 -12.83 -1.81 1.76
CA THR A 399 -12.69 -0.80 2.80
C THR A 399 -12.89 0.60 2.24
N GLN A 400 -13.27 1.55 3.10
CA GLN A 400 -13.44 2.96 2.73
C GLN A 400 -12.11 3.58 2.27
N PRO A 401 -12.03 4.21 1.08
CA PRO A 401 -10.86 4.97 0.68
C PRO A 401 -10.49 6.06 1.70
N LEU A 402 -9.22 6.12 2.10
CA LEU A 402 -8.75 7.06 3.12
C LEU A 402 -8.24 8.35 2.49
N ILE A 403 -8.87 9.47 2.83
CA ILE A 403 -8.44 10.81 2.45
C ILE A 403 -7.73 11.45 3.63
N LEU A 404 -6.44 11.71 3.44
CA LEU A 404 -5.57 12.35 4.42
C LEU A 404 -5.43 13.85 4.07
N SER A 405 -4.44 14.52 4.67
CA SER A 405 -4.21 15.97 4.50
C SER A 405 -3.75 16.37 3.08
N GLY A 406 -4.08 17.59 2.67
CA GLY A 406 -3.55 18.27 1.47
C GLY A 406 -4.13 17.84 0.12
N ASN A 407 -5.35 17.30 0.07
CA ASN A 407 -5.96 16.83 -1.19
C ASN A 407 -6.90 17.87 -1.81
N GLN A 408 -6.95 17.94 -3.15
CA GLN A 408 -7.81 18.87 -3.91
C GLN A 408 -8.36 18.22 -5.18
N ALA A 409 -9.63 18.48 -5.49
CA ALA A 409 -10.30 18.03 -6.71
C ALA A 409 -10.17 16.50 -6.98
N VAL A 410 -10.28 15.70 -5.93
CA VAL A 410 -10.21 14.23 -6.04
C VAL A 410 -11.53 13.69 -6.57
N SER A 411 -11.49 12.78 -7.54
CA SER A 411 -12.68 12.11 -8.06
C SER A 411 -12.60 10.60 -7.84
N PHE A 412 -13.68 9.99 -7.33
CA PHE A 412 -13.84 8.54 -7.20
C PHE A 412 -14.86 8.01 -8.19
N ALA A 413 -14.60 6.82 -8.73
CA ALA A 413 -15.45 6.14 -9.69
C ALA A 413 -15.37 4.62 -9.47
N PRO A 414 -16.39 3.86 -9.92
CA PRO A 414 -16.32 2.41 -9.85
C PRO A 414 -15.18 1.91 -10.73
N PHE A 415 -14.59 0.77 -10.35
CA PHE A 415 -13.69 0.03 -11.23
C PHE A 415 -14.39 -0.31 -12.55
N HIS A 416 -13.68 -0.20 -13.69
CA HIS A 416 -14.32 -0.08 -15.02
C HIS A 416 -13.51 -0.72 -16.15
N THR A 417 -12.71 -1.73 -15.81
CA THR A 417 -11.87 -2.46 -16.76
C THR A 417 -11.81 -3.93 -16.36
N HIS A 418 -11.29 -4.77 -17.25
CA HIS A 418 -10.89 -6.13 -16.94
C HIS A 418 -9.65 -6.50 -17.76
N TYR A 419 -8.95 -7.54 -17.31
CA TYR A 419 -8.00 -8.27 -18.14
C TYR A 419 -8.22 -9.77 -17.90
N PRO A 420 -7.87 -10.64 -18.85
CA PRO A 420 -8.23 -12.06 -18.82
C PRO A 420 -7.92 -12.83 -17.52
N MET A 421 -6.83 -12.51 -16.82
CA MET A 421 -6.41 -13.13 -15.55
C MET A 421 -6.97 -12.45 -14.28
N LEU A 422 -7.85 -11.45 -14.41
CA LEU A 422 -8.18 -10.56 -13.29
C LEU A 422 -8.88 -11.28 -12.13
N GLU A 423 -9.88 -12.11 -12.40
CA GLU A 423 -10.62 -12.82 -11.33
C GLU A 423 -9.73 -13.83 -10.60
N ASP A 424 -8.88 -14.56 -11.32
CA ASP A 424 -7.88 -15.47 -10.73
C ASP A 424 -6.90 -14.72 -9.82
N HIS A 425 -6.39 -13.57 -10.29
CA HIS A 425 -5.52 -12.73 -9.48
C HIS A 425 -6.26 -12.18 -8.24
N MET A 426 -7.56 -11.87 -8.35
CA MET A 426 -8.39 -11.42 -7.22
C MET A 426 -8.55 -12.54 -6.17
N ALA A 427 -8.87 -13.75 -6.63
CA ALA A 427 -8.96 -14.94 -5.78
C ALA A 427 -7.63 -15.24 -5.07
N GLN A 428 -6.50 -15.16 -5.79
CA GLN A 428 -5.16 -15.39 -5.25
C GLN A 428 -4.81 -14.43 -4.09
N VAL A 429 -5.27 -13.18 -4.15
CA VAL A 429 -5.02 -12.20 -3.08
C VAL A 429 -6.14 -12.10 -2.04
N GLY A 430 -7.25 -12.83 -2.23
CA GLY A 430 -8.41 -12.83 -1.34
C GLY A 430 -9.17 -11.52 -1.36
N LEU A 431 -9.47 -11.02 -2.57
CA LEU A 431 -10.33 -9.85 -2.80
C LEU A 431 -11.59 -10.30 -3.53
N ALA A 432 -12.75 -10.09 -2.90
CA ALA A 432 -14.05 -10.32 -3.51
C ALA A 432 -14.58 -9.04 -4.17
N THR A 433 -15.66 -9.17 -4.95
CA THR A 433 -16.36 -8.04 -5.57
C THR A 433 -17.26 -7.28 -4.59
N LEU A 434 -17.65 -7.92 -3.48
CA LEU A 434 -18.40 -7.34 -2.37
C LEU A 434 -17.74 -7.72 -1.02
N PRO A 435 -17.81 -6.85 0.00
CA PRO A 435 -18.37 -5.49 -0.04
C PRO A 435 -17.51 -4.55 -0.91
N ASN A 436 -18.10 -3.44 -1.37
CA ASN A 436 -17.42 -2.47 -2.23
C ASN A 436 -17.75 -1.03 -1.81
N TYR A 437 -16.82 -0.36 -1.14
CA TYR A 437 -17.00 0.97 -0.54
C TYR A 437 -16.27 2.10 -1.28
N TRP A 438 -16.01 1.92 -2.59
CA TRP A 438 -15.31 2.91 -3.42
C TRP A 438 -15.94 4.31 -3.39
N ASP A 439 -17.25 4.42 -3.16
CA ASP A 439 -18.06 5.64 -3.14
C ASP A 439 -18.21 6.27 -1.75
N SER A 440 -17.64 5.62 -0.73
CA SER A 440 -17.74 6.03 0.67
C SER A 440 -16.39 6.39 1.30
N PRO A 441 -15.63 7.38 0.79
CA PRO A 441 -14.34 7.75 1.38
C PRO A 441 -14.43 8.28 2.82
N MET A 442 -13.43 7.94 3.64
CA MET A 442 -13.26 8.42 5.01
C MET A 442 -12.24 9.56 5.07
N LEU A 443 -12.63 10.71 5.61
CA LEU A 443 -11.71 11.81 5.96
C LEU A 443 -11.01 11.50 7.29
N VAL A 444 -9.72 11.17 7.25
CA VAL A 444 -8.93 10.85 8.47
C VAL A 444 -8.35 12.12 9.10
N CYS A 445 -7.92 13.08 8.27
CA CYS A 445 -7.44 14.40 8.71
C CYS A 445 -8.53 15.44 8.42
N LYS A 446 -9.18 15.97 9.46
CA LYS A 446 -10.07 17.13 9.30
C LYS A 446 -9.22 18.41 9.23
N GLU A 447 -8.92 18.88 8.03
CA GLU A 447 -8.51 20.27 7.84
C GLU A 447 -9.74 21.17 7.98
N SER A 448 -9.58 22.37 8.55
CA SER A 448 -10.67 23.29 8.90
C SER A 448 -11.30 24.02 7.70
N SER A 449 -11.25 23.44 6.51
CA SER A 449 -11.78 24.05 5.28
C SER A 449 -13.12 23.41 4.86
N ASP A 450 -14.13 24.25 4.65
CA ASP A 450 -15.49 23.87 4.23
C ASP A 450 -15.58 23.38 2.76
N MET A 451 -14.45 23.05 2.13
CA MET A 451 -14.43 22.61 0.72
C MET A 451 -14.57 21.10 0.61
N SER A 452 -15.44 20.63 -0.29
CA SER A 452 -15.53 19.21 -0.65
C SER A 452 -14.20 18.73 -1.25
N VAL A 453 -13.42 17.98 -0.46
CA VAL A 453 -12.09 17.47 -0.85
C VAL A 453 -12.18 16.50 -2.03
N PHE A 454 -13.30 15.77 -2.13
CA PHE A 454 -13.56 14.80 -3.17
C PHE A 454 -14.98 14.91 -3.75
N ARG A 455 -15.20 14.29 -4.90
CA ARG A 455 -16.49 14.07 -5.53
C ARG A 455 -16.57 12.67 -6.14
N LEU A 456 -17.78 12.19 -6.39
CA LEU A 456 -17.97 11.03 -7.28
C LEU A 456 -17.93 11.51 -8.72
N LEU A 457 -17.29 10.75 -9.60
CA LEU A 457 -17.23 11.07 -11.03
C LEU A 457 -18.65 10.99 -11.60
N PRO A 458 -19.16 12.03 -12.27
CA PRO A 458 -20.49 11.99 -12.88
C PRO A 458 -20.59 10.83 -13.89
N PRO A 459 -21.73 10.10 -13.94
CA PRO A 459 -21.92 9.06 -14.95
C PRO A 459 -21.77 9.55 -16.40
N SER A 460 -22.08 10.83 -16.66
CA SER A 460 -21.89 11.51 -17.95
C SER A 460 -20.43 11.61 -18.39
N ASP A 461 -19.49 11.49 -17.46
CA ASP A 461 -18.06 11.65 -17.69
C ASP A 461 -17.31 10.30 -17.57
N PHE A 462 -18.04 9.24 -17.23
CA PHE A 462 -17.51 7.89 -17.03
C PHE A 462 -17.45 7.11 -18.34
N TYR A 463 -16.31 6.52 -18.66
CA TYR A 463 -16.09 5.67 -19.85
C TYR A 463 -15.49 4.35 -19.43
N THR A 464 -15.71 3.28 -20.19
CA THR A 464 -14.99 2.02 -20.03
C THR A 464 -13.53 2.19 -20.42
N PHE A 465 -12.65 1.37 -19.84
CA PHE A 465 -11.23 1.38 -20.14
C PHE A 465 -10.82 0.03 -20.68
N VAL A 466 -10.10 0.04 -21.79
CA VAL A 466 -9.64 -1.16 -22.49
C VAL A 466 -8.17 -1.37 -22.20
N ILE A 467 -7.82 -2.60 -21.83
CA ILE A 467 -6.43 -3.03 -21.70
C ILE A 467 -5.91 -3.34 -23.11
N PRO A 468 -4.90 -2.62 -23.62
CA PRO A 468 -4.47 -2.72 -25.02
C PRO A 468 -3.48 -3.88 -25.26
N PHE A 469 -3.56 -4.97 -24.47
CA PHE A 469 -2.64 -6.09 -24.54
C PHE A 469 -3.40 -7.41 -24.63
N GLU A 470 -2.93 -8.29 -25.49
CA GLU A 470 -3.40 -9.68 -25.54
C GLU A 470 -2.83 -10.46 -24.36
N MET A 471 -3.70 -11.20 -23.67
CA MET A 471 -3.37 -12.04 -22.53
C MET A 471 -4.28 -13.27 -22.56
N GLU A 472 -3.79 -14.39 -22.01
CA GLU A 472 -4.61 -15.58 -21.78
C GLU A 472 -5.40 -15.45 -20.47
N GLY A 473 -6.60 -16.02 -20.41
CA GLY A 473 -7.48 -16.05 -19.23
C GLY A 473 -8.96 -15.96 -19.60
N ASP A 474 -9.84 -16.11 -18.62
CA ASP A 474 -11.28 -16.31 -18.83
C ASP A 474 -12.15 -15.09 -18.46
N THR A 475 -11.59 -14.07 -17.81
CA THR A 475 -12.35 -12.87 -17.43
C THR A 475 -12.63 -11.98 -18.65
N MET A 476 -13.90 -11.83 -18.99
CA MET A 476 -14.37 -11.05 -20.17
C MET A 476 -15.16 -9.79 -19.81
N GLU A 477 -15.46 -9.57 -18.52
CA GLU A 477 -16.27 -8.46 -18.04
C GLU A 477 -15.65 -7.83 -16.79
N THR A 478 -16.13 -6.64 -16.42
CA THR A 478 -15.66 -5.96 -15.19
C THR A 478 -16.18 -6.72 -13.97
N PRO A 479 -15.31 -7.26 -13.09
CA PRO A 479 -15.76 -8.02 -11.93
C PRO A 479 -16.65 -7.18 -11.01
N GLY A 480 -17.79 -7.76 -10.61
CA GLY A 480 -18.79 -7.08 -9.77
C GLY A 480 -19.72 -6.13 -10.53
N GLY A 481 -19.52 -5.96 -11.84
CA GLY A 481 -20.32 -5.07 -12.67
C GLY A 481 -20.18 -3.60 -12.30
N LEU A 482 -21.11 -2.78 -12.81
CA LEU A 482 -21.15 -1.35 -12.57
C LEU A 482 -22.42 -0.96 -11.81
N PRO A 483 -22.37 0.07 -10.95
CA PRO A 483 -23.58 0.62 -10.35
C PRO A 483 -24.55 1.11 -11.42
N HIS A 484 -25.85 0.96 -11.16
CA HIS A 484 -26.92 1.19 -12.15
C HIS A 484 -26.83 2.54 -12.88
N ALA A 485 -26.47 3.62 -12.18
CA ALA A 485 -26.34 4.94 -12.80
C ALA A 485 -25.24 4.99 -13.87
N TYR A 486 -24.09 4.36 -13.63
CA TYR A 486 -22.97 4.27 -14.57
C TYR A 486 -23.29 3.31 -15.71
N GLN A 487 -23.90 2.17 -15.40
CA GLN A 487 -24.34 1.20 -16.40
C GLN A 487 -25.34 1.84 -17.39
N LYS A 488 -26.35 2.55 -16.87
CA LYS A 488 -27.34 3.27 -17.68
C LYS A 488 -26.68 4.32 -18.58
N ALA A 489 -25.69 5.06 -18.08
CA ALA A 489 -24.96 6.05 -18.87
C ALA A 489 -24.17 5.39 -20.02
N LEU A 490 -23.54 4.23 -19.78
CA LEU A 490 -22.86 3.47 -20.83
C LEU A 490 -23.85 2.94 -21.88
N SER A 491 -24.94 2.30 -21.45
CA SER A 491 -25.96 1.78 -22.37
C SER A 491 -26.58 2.88 -23.23
N GLN A 492 -26.84 4.07 -22.67
CA GLN A 492 -27.34 5.20 -23.44
C GLN A 492 -26.33 5.66 -24.51
N ARG A 493 -25.03 5.67 -24.20
CA ARG A 493 -24.00 6.02 -25.19
C ARG A 493 -23.90 4.98 -26.29
N GLU A 494 -23.96 3.70 -25.95
CA GLU A 494 -23.95 2.62 -26.92
C GLU A 494 -25.15 2.70 -27.88
N GLN A 495 -26.35 2.96 -27.34
CA GLN A 495 -27.54 3.24 -28.14
C GLN A 495 -27.33 4.44 -29.08
N ASN A 496 -26.74 5.53 -28.60
CA ASN A 496 -26.44 6.70 -29.44
C ASN A 496 -25.47 6.35 -30.58
N VAL A 497 -24.47 5.51 -30.33
CA VAL A 497 -23.53 5.03 -31.37
C VAL A 497 -24.27 4.16 -32.39
N GLN A 498 -25.14 3.25 -31.96
CA GLN A 498 -25.95 2.42 -32.85
C GLN A 498 -26.90 3.26 -33.71
N ILE A 499 -27.57 4.26 -33.12
CA ILE A 499 -28.43 5.22 -33.84
C ILE A 499 -27.61 5.99 -34.87
N TRP A 500 -26.40 6.44 -34.52
CA TRP A 500 -25.52 7.14 -35.46
C TRP A 500 -25.09 6.25 -36.62
N GLN A 501 -24.67 5.01 -36.35
CA GLN A 501 -24.30 4.04 -37.39
C GLN A 501 -25.47 3.73 -38.33
N LYS A 502 -26.69 3.57 -37.78
CA LYS A 502 -27.91 3.39 -38.56
C LYS A 502 -28.19 4.60 -39.43
N THR A 503 -28.13 5.81 -38.88
CA THR A 503 -28.30 7.08 -39.62
C THR A 503 -27.32 7.18 -40.79
N VAL A 504 -26.03 6.86 -40.57
CA VAL A 504 -25.01 6.88 -41.64
C VAL A 504 -25.31 5.85 -42.73
N LYS A 505 -25.77 4.66 -42.35
CA LYS A 505 -26.15 3.59 -43.30
C LYS A 505 -27.38 3.98 -44.13
N GLU A 506 -28.37 4.62 -43.51
CA GLU A 506 -29.64 5.02 -44.12
C GLU A 506 -29.56 6.32 -44.92
N ALA A 507 -28.52 7.14 -44.71
CA ALA A 507 -28.32 8.40 -45.41
C ALA A 507 -28.08 8.29 -46.93
N GLY A 508 -27.98 7.08 -47.50
CA GLY A 508 -27.87 6.86 -48.94
C GLY A 508 -26.59 7.43 -49.58
N LEU A 509 -25.54 7.64 -48.79
CA LEU A 509 -24.30 8.30 -49.23
C LEU A 509 -23.66 7.56 -50.42
N THR A 510 -23.30 8.32 -51.46
CA THR A 510 -22.51 7.82 -52.60
C THR A 510 -21.10 7.38 -52.14
N LYS A 511 -20.37 6.65 -52.99
CA LYS A 511 -18.99 6.23 -52.66
C LYS A 511 -18.09 7.44 -52.35
N ASP A 512 -18.21 8.52 -53.11
CA ASP A 512 -17.41 9.73 -52.90
C ASP A 512 -17.80 10.46 -51.62
N GLN A 513 -19.09 10.56 -51.32
CA GLN A 513 -19.58 11.17 -50.07
C GLN A 513 -19.17 10.35 -48.84
N ARG A 514 -19.20 9.01 -48.92
CA ARG A 514 -18.70 8.14 -47.83
C ARG A 514 -17.21 8.38 -47.58
N LYS A 515 -16.41 8.50 -48.65
CA LYS A 515 -14.99 8.79 -48.54
C LYS A 515 -14.73 10.16 -47.90
N GLN A 516 -15.46 11.20 -48.31
CA GLN A 516 -15.37 12.52 -47.70
C GLN A 516 -15.77 12.52 -46.22
N PHE A 517 -16.86 11.82 -45.88
CA PHE A 517 -17.32 11.67 -44.51
C PHE A 517 -16.29 10.93 -43.64
N GLN A 518 -15.71 9.85 -44.15
CA GLN A 518 -14.65 9.12 -43.45
C GLN A 518 -13.44 10.01 -43.17
N ILE A 519 -12.96 10.78 -44.15
CA ILE A 519 -11.85 11.73 -43.96
C ILE A 519 -12.18 12.75 -42.88
N LEU A 520 -13.41 13.27 -42.84
CA LEU A 520 -13.85 14.21 -41.82
C LEU A 520 -13.84 13.58 -40.42
N VAL A 521 -14.37 12.36 -40.27
CA VAL A 521 -14.38 11.62 -39.00
C VAL A 521 -12.96 11.34 -38.53
N GLU A 522 -12.09 10.87 -39.42
CA GLU A 522 -10.67 10.61 -39.11
C GLU A 522 -9.95 11.89 -38.68
N THR A 523 -10.19 13.01 -39.37
CA THR A 523 -9.63 14.33 -39.01
C THR A 523 -10.10 14.76 -37.63
N LYS A 524 -11.41 14.67 -37.35
CA LYS A 524 -11.98 15.03 -36.05
C LYS A 524 -11.49 14.12 -34.92
N PHE A 525 -11.33 12.83 -35.19
CA PHE A 525 -10.77 11.87 -34.25
C PHE A 525 -9.29 12.19 -33.95
N TYR A 526 -8.51 12.54 -34.96
CA TYR A 526 -7.11 12.94 -34.78
C TYR A 526 -6.98 14.25 -33.99
N GLU A 527 -7.81 15.27 -34.28
CA GLU A 527 -7.90 16.49 -33.49
C GLU A 527 -8.19 16.17 -32.01
N TRP A 528 -9.16 15.28 -31.77
CA TRP A 528 -9.50 14.82 -30.42
C TRP A 528 -8.33 14.09 -29.73
N LEU A 529 -7.62 13.19 -30.41
CA LEU A 529 -6.46 12.47 -29.87
C LEU A 529 -5.33 13.42 -29.43
N VAL A 530 -5.13 14.51 -30.18
CA VAL A 530 -4.14 15.55 -29.84
C VAL A 530 -4.62 16.37 -28.64
N GLN A 531 -5.87 16.84 -28.63
CA GLN A 531 -6.43 17.64 -27.54
C GLN A 531 -6.48 16.90 -26.20
N THR A 532 -6.73 15.59 -26.25
CA THR A 532 -6.83 14.73 -25.05
C THR A 532 -5.50 14.15 -24.58
N GLY A 533 -4.43 14.27 -25.37
CA GLY A 533 -3.13 13.64 -25.10
C GLY A 533 -3.08 12.11 -25.33
N ASN A 534 -4.20 11.49 -25.73
CA ASN A 534 -4.30 10.04 -25.99
C ASN A 534 -3.44 9.58 -27.19
N ARG A 535 -3.05 10.51 -28.07
CA ARG A 535 -2.12 10.22 -29.17
C ARG A 535 -0.83 9.56 -28.69
N GLN A 536 -0.25 10.07 -27.60
CA GLN A 536 1.03 9.57 -27.09
C GLN A 536 0.92 8.09 -26.67
N GLN A 537 -0.22 7.70 -26.09
CA GLN A 537 -0.50 6.32 -25.72
C GLN A 537 -0.53 5.44 -26.96
N LEU A 538 -1.27 5.84 -28.00
CA LEU A 538 -1.36 5.09 -29.26
C LEU A 538 0.01 4.95 -29.93
N ASP A 539 0.74 6.05 -30.09
CA ASP A 539 2.07 6.06 -30.73
C ASP A 539 3.05 5.11 -30.00
N SER A 540 2.93 5.02 -28.67
CA SER A 540 3.77 4.13 -27.84
C SER A 540 3.35 2.65 -27.82
N LEU A 541 2.14 2.34 -28.29
CA LEU A 541 1.59 0.98 -28.35
C LEU A 541 1.79 0.33 -29.73
N VAL A 542 2.22 1.10 -30.75
CA VAL A 542 2.53 0.56 -32.08
C VAL A 542 3.76 -0.33 -31.99
N PRO A 543 3.69 -1.63 -32.35
CA PRO A 543 4.86 -2.49 -32.37
C PRO A 543 5.92 -1.97 -33.35
N PRO A 544 7.22 -1.99 -33.00
CA PRO A 544 8.26 -1.76 -33.99
C PRO A 544 8.14 -2.82 -35.09
N ALA A 545 8.43 -2.44 -36.33
CA ALA A 545 8.38 -3.33 -37.48
C ALA A 545 9.12 -4.65 -37.18
N VAL A 546 8.50 -5.78 -37.57
CA VAL A 546 8.91 -7.16 -37.26
C VAL A 546 10.41 -7.36 -37.55
N GLY A 547 11.24 -7.35 -36.49
CA GLY A 547 12.69 -7.48 -36.63
C GLY A 547 13.49 -7.52 -35.31
N SER A 548 12.94 -7.04 -34.19
CA SER A 548 13.63 -7.02 -32.90
C SER A 548 13.16 -8.17 -31.99
N LYS A 549 13.83 -9.33 -32.10
CA LYS A 549 13.65 -10.45 -31.16
C LYS A 549 13.90 -9.98 -29.72
N GLN A 550 12.89 -10.11 -28.85
CA GLN A 550 13.06 -9.94 -27.40
C GLN A 550 13.91 -11.08 -26.82
N ALA A 551 14.94 -10.74 -26.05
CA ALA A 551 15.61 -11.69 -25.17
C ALA A 551 14.83 -11.77 -23.85
N ALA A 552 14.36 -12.97 -23.50
CA ALA A 552 13.81 -13.27 -22.18
C ALA A 552 14.92 -13.13 -21.12
N GLY A 553 14.68 -12.39 -20.03
CA GLY A 553 15.64 -12.20 -18.94
C GLY A 553 15.10 -11.53 -17.68
#